data_AF-A0A0D3I5Q0-F1
#
_entry.id   AF-A0A0D3I5Q0-F1
#
_cell.length_a   1.000
_cell.length_b   1.000
_cell.length_c   1.000
_cell.angle_alpha   90.00
_cell.angle_beta   90.00
_cell.angle_gamma   90.00
#
_symmetry.space_group_name_H-M   'P 1'
#
loop_
_entity.id
_entity.type
_entity.pdbx_description
1 polymer ?
#
loop_
_entity_poly.entity_id
_entity_poly.type
_entity_poly.pdbx_seq_one_letter_code
_entity_poly.pdbx_strand_id
1 'polypeptide(L)'
;MRVVVTGSTRGIGRTVVETLSRAGQNTIFLGCRDLEAGRALAAELGGGAVPLLLDVTDDASVAAAAASVLATGSQLDALVNNAGVLLERKGTALASIVEPTLRVNLRGAVSVTAAFRPLIRDGGLIVNISSGAGTFVTGQLDPSVRARLEAMDAARLQEAIARLAAAAAASPTHQPDDTPIYGVSKAGLNYYTQLEARENPRLRVVACSPGFCRTAIAGADADYSRREPKEAALGADVVVKLLLGDLGRDSGRFYKECSKPGTSLEAARSKQEPWVASFAKGNFCALTPAQQRKAIDGPEAAPQATSTSSAPPAKRAKASHEAPPAAPAAAAAAAAASWQVFLGGSFRPYEEPVQATIEAAWQSADAAVEVTIRGQAYVLDFAESRQRQKSDPSRSRAIKRVVSLS
;
A
#
# COMPACT_ATOMS: atom_id res chain seq x y z
N MET A 1 -14.71 1.43 27.38
CA MET A 1 -14.31 0.48 26.32
C MET A 1 -13.08 -0.32 26.76
N ARG A 2 -12.96 -1.59 26.39
CA ARG A 2 -11.78 -2.45 26.62
C ARG A 2 -11.06 -2.72 25.30
N VAL A 3 -9.82 -2.28 25.17
CA VAL A 3 -9.09 -2.31 23.88
C VAL A 3 -7.63 -2.73 24.05
N VAL A 4 -7.13 -3.55 23.11
CA VAL A 4 -5.70 -3.85 22.97
C VAL A 4 -5.12 -2.98 21.85
N VAL A 5 -4.02 -2.29 22.10
CA VAL A 5 -3.29 -1.50 21.09
C VAL A 5 -1.86 -2.00 21.00
N THR A 6 -1.45 -2.55 19.85
CA THR A 6 -0.08 -3.05 19.65
C THR A 6 0.89 -1.91 19.29
N GLY A 7 2.13 -1.95 19.79
CA GLY A 7 3.10 -0.87 19.57
C GLY A 7 2.70 0.46 20.23
N SER A 8 2.06 0.41 21.39
CA SER A 8 1.40 1.57 22.03
C SER A 8 2.35 2.60 22.67
N THR A 9 3.65 2.32 22.84
CA THR A 9 4.56 3.19 23.62
C THR A 9 5.12 4.38 22.85
N ARG A 10 4.89 4.48 21.53
CA ARG A 10 5.36 5.61 20.70
C ARG A 10 4.47 5.89 19.48
N GLY A 11 4.64 7.07 18.88
CA GLY A 11 3.99 7.45 17.62
C GLY A 11 2.46 7.42 17.69
N ILE A 12 1.81 7.00 16.59
CA ILE A 12 0.35 6.92 16.49
C ILE A 12 -0.26 6.07 17.63
N GLY A 13 0.34 4.91 17.94
CA GLY A 13 -0.10 4.05 19.03
C GLY A 13 -0.15 4.76 20.38
N ARG A 14 0.89 5.53 20.71
CA ARG A 14 0.95 6.35 21.94
C ARG A 14 -0.15 7.41 21.96
N THR A 15 -0.32 8.14 20.86
CA THR A 15 -1.35 9.17 20.80
C THR A 15 -2.77 8.58 20.88
N VAL A 16 -3.01 7.40 20.29
CA VAL A 16 -4.29 6.69 20.42
C VAL A 16 -4.57 6.34 21.89
N VAL A 17 -3.63 5.72 22.61
CA VAL A 17 -3.86 5.35 24.02
C VAL A 17 -3.97 6.57 24.94
N GLU A 18 -3.22 7.65 24.66
CA GLU A 18 -3.31 8.94 25.34
C GLU A 18 -4.65 9.66 25.09
N THR A 19 -5.23 9.57 23.89
CA THR A 19 -6.56 10.13 23.64
C THR A 19 -7.64 9.28 24.31
N LEU A 20 -7.52 7.96 24.27
CA LEU A 20 -8.47 7.04 24.89
C LEU A 20 -8.45 7.10 26.42
N SER A 21 -7.30 7.32 27.08
CA SER A 21 -7.24 7.43 28.55
C SER A 21 -7.96 8.68 29.07
N ARG A 22 -7.99 9.75 28.27
CA ARG A 22 -8.74 10.98 28.55
C ARG A 22 -10.24 10.87 28.21
N ALA A 23 -10.63 9.88 27.39
CA ALA A 23 -11.98 9.74 26.84
C ALA A 23 -12.88 8.79 27.64
N GLY A 24 -13.22 9.18 28.87
CA GLY A 24 -14.10 8.40 29.76
C GLY A 24 -13.43 7.14 30.33
N GLN A 25 -14.23 6.22 30.86
CA GLN A 25 -13.73 5.01 31.52
C GLN A 25 -13.37 3.92 30.50
N ASN A 26 -12.07 3.81 30.19
CA ASN A 26 -11.51 2.81 29.28
C ASN A 26 -10.48 1.92 29.99
N THR A 27 -10.46 0.64 29.64
CA THR A 27 -9.36 -0.29 29.94
C THR A 27 -8.53 -0.44 28.67
N ILE A 28 -7.27 -0.03 28.72
CA ILE A 28 -6.39 0.07 27.55
C ILE A 28 -5.18 -0.82 27.80
N PHE A 29 -5.12 -1.96 27.11
CA PHE A 29 -3.96 -2.84 27.17
C PHE A 29 -2.87 -2.29 26.23
N LEU A 30 -1.78 -1.83 26.85
CA LEU A 30 -0.62 -1.22 26.19
C LEU A 30 0.31 -2.32 25.67
N GLY A 31 0.00 -2.87 24.49
CA GLY A 31 0.79 -3.90 23.84
C GLY A 31 2.16 -3.37 23.41
N CYS A 32 3.23 -3.82 24.06
CA CYS A 32 4.58 -3.33 23.83
C CYS A 32 5.66 -4.38 24.13
N ARG A 33 6.83 -4.24 23.48
CA ARG A 33 7.98 -5.14 23.66
C ARG A 33 8.82 -4.83 24.89
N ASP A 34 8.82 -3.56 25.28
CA ASP A 34 9.50 -3.04 26.47
C ASP A 34 8.44 -2.80 27.53
N LEU A 35 8.39 -3.71 28.52
CA LEU A 35 7.39 -3.68 29.58
C LEU A 35 7.63 -2.54 30.57
N GLU A 36 8.87 -2.05 30.74
CA GLU A 36 9.16 -0.91 31.61
C GLU A 36 8.68 0.39 30.96
N ALA A 37 8.90 0.58 29.66
CA ALA A 37 8.29 1.68 28.91
C ALA A 37 6.76 1.60 28.93
N GLY A 38 6.19 0.39 28.89
CA GLY A 38 4.75 0.16 29.08
C GLY A 38 4.24 0.55 30.46
N ARG A 39 4.98 0.22 31.53
CA ARG A 39 4.66 0.58 32.93
C ARG A 39 4.77 2.08 33.19
N ALA A 40 5.82 2.72 32.68
CA ALA A 40 5.99 4.18 32.74
C ALA A 40 4.81 4.89 32.08
N LEU A 41 4.44 4.50 30.85
CA LEU A 41 3.27 5.04 30.18
C LEU A 41 1.97 4.73 30.94
N ALA A 42 1.80 3.54 31.52
CA ALA A 42 0.62 3.24 32.34
C ALA A 42 0.50 4.17 33.56
N ALA A 43 1.62 4.48 34.22
CA ALA A 43 1.65 5.45 35.32
C ALA A 43 1.34 6.88 34.87
N GLU A 44 1.81 7.30 33.69
CA GLU A 44 1.46 8.59 33.06
C GLU A 44 -0.05 8.70 32.72
N LEU A 45 -0.69 7.59 32.30
CA LEU A 45 -2.08 7.57 31.83
C LEU A 45 -3.12 7.29 32.94
N GLY A 46 -2.71 6.73 34.08
CA GLY A 46 -3.58 6.41 35.21
C GLY A 46 -4.36 5.09 35.08
N GLY A 47 -5.26 4.84 36.04
CA GLY A 47 -5.80 3.51 36.36
C GLY A 47 -6.61 2.76 35.29
N GLY A 48 -6.78 3.31 34.09
CA GLY A 48 -7.34 2.60 32.93
C GLY A 48 -6.28 1.91 32.05
N ALA A 49 -5.01 2.28 32.17
CA ALA A 49 -3.94 1.76 31.34
C ALA A 49 -3.28 0.52 31.97
N VAL A 50 -3.19 -0.57 31.20
CA VAL A 50 -2.66 -1.86 31.64
C VAL A 50 -1.45 -2.23 30.77
N PRO A 51 -0.22 -2.31 31.30
CA PRO A 51 0.94 -2.71 30.52
C PRO A 51 0.82 -4.17 30.08
N LEU A 52 1.04 -4.45 28.79
CA LEU A 52 0.93 -5.78 28.19
C LEU A 52 2.19 -6.09 27.37
N LEU A 53 2.99 -7.06 27.84
CA LEU A 53 4.13 -7.54 27.07
C LEU A 53 3.62 -8.25 25.80
N LEU A 54 3.95 -7.68 24.65
CA LEU A 54 3.49 -8.15 23.34
C LEU A 54 4.48 -7.73 22.24
N ASP A 55 5.32 -8.68 21.81
CA ASP A 55 6.02 -8.61 20.53
C ASP A 55 5.18 -9.30 19.46
N VAL A 56 4.74 -8.54 18.46
CA VAL A 56 3.94 -9.07 17.35
C VAL A 56 4.74 -10.01 16.43
N THR A 57 6.06 -10.10 16.60
CA THR A 57 6.94 -10.95 15.78
C THR A 57 7.22 -12.32 16.40
N ASP A 58 6.82 -12.53 17.66
CA ASP A 58 6.97 -13.78 18.40
C ASP A 58 5.60 -14.36 18.76
N ASP A 59 5.25 -15.48 18.14
CA ASP A 59 3.95 -16.14 18.35
C ASP A 59 3.75 -16.61 19.80
N ALA A 60 4.83 -16.88 20.56
CA ALA A 60 4.73 -17.22 21.98
C ALA A 60 4.40 -15.98 22.83
N SER A 61 5.02 -14.83 22.55
CA SER A 61 4.64 -13.54 23.15
C SER A 61 3.18 -13.18 22.85
N VAL A 62 2.73 -13.36 21.59
CA VAL A 62 1.34 -13.13 21.20
C VAL A 62 0.36 -14.04 21.97
N ALA A 63 0.65 -15.33 22.08
CA ALA A 63 -0.18 -16.28 22.81
C ALA A 63 -0.24 -15.98 24.32
N ALA A 64 0.90 -15.66 24.94
CA ALA A 64 0.98 -15.27 26.36
C ALA A 64 0.22 -13.96 26.64
N ALA A 65 0.29 -12.99 25.74
CA ALA A 65 -0.45 -11.74 25.85
C ALA A 65 -1.97 -11.96 25.76
N ALA A 66 -2.44 -12.79 24.82
CA ALA A 66 -3.84 -13.14 24.68
C ALA A 66 -4.36 -13.90 25.93
N ALA A 67 -3.60 -14.86 26.44
CA ALA A 67 -3.92 -15.57 27.68
C ALA A 67 -3.99 -14.62 28.90
N SER A 68 -3.08 -13.66 28.99
CA SER A 68 -3.07 -12.65 30.05
C SER A 68 -4.31 -11.75 30.02
N VAL A 69 -4.78 -11.37 28.83
CA VAL A 69 -6.02 -10.60 28.67
C VAL A 69 -7.26 -11.46 28.98
N LEU A 70 -7.30 -12.72 28.52
CA LEU A 70 -8.36 -13.67 28.84
C LEU A 70 -8.51 -13.89 30.36
N ALA A 71 -7.40 -13.97 31.09
CA ALA A 71 -7.39 -14.11 32.55
C ALA A 71 -8.05 -12.94 33.31
N THR A 72 -8.27 -11.79 32.65
CA THR A 72 -9.06 -10.68 33.21
C THR A 72 -10.58 -10.93 33.19
N GLY A 73 -11.03 -12.11 32.71
CA GLY A 73 -12.43 -12.53 32.69
C GLY A 73 -13.34 -11.68 31.79
N SER A 74 -12.74 -10.89 30.90
CA SER A 74 -13.42 -9.77 30.25
C SER A 74 -13.26 -9.81 28.73
N GLN A 75 -14.38 -9.67 28.01
CA GLN A 75 -14.35 -9.54 26.55
C GLN A 75 -13.77 -8.17 26.13
N LEU A 76 -13.08 -8.16 24.99
CA LEU A 76 -12.59 -6.95 24.33
C LEU A 76 -13.69 -6.33 23.46
N ASP A 77 -13.82 -5.01 23.53
CA ASP A 77 -14.58 -4.23 22.56
C ASP A 77 -13.82 -4.09 21.23
N ALA A 78 -12.48 -3.95 21.30
CA ALA A 78 -11.66 -3.69 20.15
C ALA A 78 -10.21 -4.20 20.23
N LEU A 79 -9.60 -4.38 19.06
CA LEU A 79 -8.18 -4.64 18.82
C LEU A 79 -7.65 -3.63 17.79
N VAL A 80 -6.50 -3.02 18.07
CA VAL A 80 -5.81 -2.12 17.15
C VAL A 80 -4.43 -2.70 16.81
N ASN A 81 -4.31 -3.19 15.58
CA ASN A 81 -3.02 -3.58 14.99
C ASN A 81 -2.29 -2.32 14.49
N ASN A 82 -1.64 -1.61 15.42
CA ASN A 82 -0.85 -0.41 15.16
C ASN A 82 0.64 -0.71 14.94
N ALA A 83 1.17 -1.80 15.49
CA ALA A 83 2.58 -2.16 15.35
C ALA A 83 3.00 -2.24 13.86
N GLY A 84 4.11 -1.58 13.52
CA GLY A 84 4.59 -1.49 12.15
C GLY A 84 5.97 -0.87 12.04
N VAL A 85 6.64 -1.18 10.93
CA VAL A 85 7.95 -0.66 10.53
C VAL A 85 7.93 -0.22 9.07
N LEU A 86 8.79 0.73 8.74
CA LEU A 86 9.16 1.09 7.37
C LEU A 86 10.69 1.06 7.39
N LEU A 87 11.30 0.10 6.70
CA LEU A 87 12.73 -0.19 6.80
C LEU A 87 13.52 0.29 5.58
N GLU A 88 12.83 0.63 4.48
CA GLU A 88 13.42 1.32 3.34
C GLU A 88 14.05 2.65 3.78
N ARG A 89 15.33 2.81 3.50
CA ARG A 89 16.10 4.06 3.63
C ARG A 89 17.05 4.15 2.44
N LYS A 90 17.58 5.35 2.18
CA LYS A 90 18.60 5.56 1.15
C LYS A 90 19.79 4.62 1.40
N GLY A 91 20.14 3.79 0.42
CA GLY A 91 21.21 2.80 0.54
C GLY A 91 20.82 1.46 1.16
N THR A 92 19.56 1.25 1.57
CA THR A 92 19.10 -0.06 2.07
C THR A 92 19.08 -1.11 0.95
N ALA A 93 19.71 -2.26 1.18
CA ALA A 93 19.57 -3.43 0.32
C ALA A 93 18.14 -4.00 0.46
N LEU A 94 17.24 -3.64 -0.46
CA LEU A 94 15.80 -3.97 -0.37
C LEU A 94 15.53 -5.46 -0.05
N ALA A 95 16.26 -6.39 -0.66
CA ALA A 95 16.10 -7.83 -0.41
C ALA A 95 16.27 -8.21 1.07
N SER A 96 17.15 -7.56 1.84
CA SER A 96 17.42 -7.91 3.24
C SER A 96 16.31 -7.49 4.21
N ILE A 97 15.42 -6.58 3.80
CA ILE A 97 14.34 -6.05 4.65
C ILE A 97 12.95 -6.61 4.29
N VAL A 98 12.84 -7.48 3.28
CA VAL A 98 11.56 -8.12 2.88
C VAL A 98 10.94 -8.89 4.05
N GLU A 99 11.63 -9.91 4.57
CA GLU A 99 11.10 -10.72 5.67
C GLU A 99 10.92 -9.90 6.97
N PRO A 100 11.88 -9.06 7.43
CA PRO A 100 11.67 -8.21 8.61
C PRO A 100 10.46 -7.27 8.50
N THR A 101 10.21 -6.67 7.32
CA THR A 101 9.05 -5.79 7.12
C THR A 101 7.75 -6.58 7.15
N LEU A 102 7.68 -7.72 6.46
CA LEU A 102 6.48 -8.56 6.42
C LEU A 102 6.16 -9.24 7.75
N ARG A 103 7.21 -9.64 8.50
CA ARG A 103 7.11 -10.22 9.84
C ARG A 103 6.34 -9.30 10.79
N VAL A 104 6.65 -8.00 10.80
CA VAL A 104 5.92 -7.02 11.63
C VAL A 104 4.60 -6.60 10.97
N ASN A 105 4.64 -6.12 9.73
CA ASN A 105 3.53 -5.36 9.14
C ASN A 105 2.34 -6.21 8.68
N LEU A 106 2.56 -7.50 8.44
CA LEU A 106 1.55 -8.43 7.96
C LEU A 106 1.42 -9.64 8.89
N ARG A 107 2.47 -10.46 9.02
CA ARG A 107 2.37 -11.73 9.77
C ARG A 107 2.05 -11.50 11.23
N GLY A 108 2.69 -10.52 11.87
CA GLY A 108 2.36 -10.16 13.26
C GLY A 108 0.94 -9.64 13.45
N ALA A 109 0.41 -8.85 12.52
CA ALA A 109 -1.00 -8.43 12.56
C ALA A 109 -1.96 -9.63 12.37
N VAL A 110 -1.61 -10.61 11.53
CA VAL A 110 -2.37 -11.86 11.38
C VAL A 110 -2.31 -12.70 12.67
N SER A 111 -1.13 -12.96 13.23
CA SER A 111 -0.95 -13.74 14.45
C SER A 111 -1.67 -13.12 15.66
N VAL A 112 -1.53 -11.80 15.86
CA VAL A 112 -2.26 -11.07 16.91
C VAL A 112 -3.76 -11.15 16.67
N THR A 113 -4.23 -10.95 15.45
CA THR A 113 -5.67 -11.04 15.15
C THR A 113 -6.20 -12.44 15.46
N ALA A 114 -5.52 -13.51 15.01
CA ALA A 114 -5.92 -14.88 15.26
C ALA A 114 -6.00 -15.21 16.77
N ALA A 115 -5.02 -14.76 17.57
CA ALA A 115 -4.96 -15.03 19.01
C ALA A 115 -5.99 -14.21 19.83
N PHE A 116 -6.20 -12.94 19.48
CA PHE A 116 -7.11 -12.06 20.24
C PHE A 116 -8.56 -12.12 19.77
N ARG A 117 -8.83 -12.52 18.52
CA ARG A 117 -10.18 -12.62 17.95
C ARG A 117 -11.20 -13.39 18.80
N PRO A 118 -10.89 -14.55 19.43
CA PRO A 118 -11.82 -15.24 20.32
C PRO A 118 -12.23 -14.42 21.55
N LEU A 119 -11.41 -13.44 21.96
CA LEU A 119 -11.64 -12.58 23.12
C LEU A 119 -12.50 -11.35 22.78
N ILE A 120 -12.64 -11.01 21.49
CA ILE A 120 -13.43 -9.87 21.02
C ILE A 120 -14.91 -10.28 21.01
N ARG A 121 -15.75 -9.47 21.65
CA ARG A 121 -17.21 -9.68 21.70
C ARG A 121 -17.86 -9.53 20.33
N ASP A 122 -19.10 -10.00 20.21
CA ASP A 122 -19.90 -9.76 19.00
C ASP A 122 -20.16 -8.26 18.80
N GLY A 123 -20.09 -7.84 17.53
CA GLY A 123 -20.06 -6.43 17.15
C GLY A 123 -18.77 -5.68 17.53
N GLY A 124 -17.78 -6.35 18.13
CA GLY A 124 -16.46 -5.77 18.42
C GLY A 124 -15.67 -5.43 17.16
N LEU A 125 -14.60 -4.65 17.32
CA LEU A 125 -13.90 -3.98 16.21
C LEU A 125 -12.41 -4.36 16.12
N ILE A 126 -11.95 -4.78 14.95
CA ILE A 126 -10.52 -4.89 14.63
C ILE A 126 -10.15 -3.72 13.70
N VAL A 127 -9.17 -2.91 14.12
CA VAL A 127 -8.61 -1.81 13.32
C VAL A 127 -7.18 -2.14 12.92
N ASN A 128 -6.96 -2.34 11.63
CA ASN A 128 -5.65 -2.57 11.03
C ASN A 128 -5.06 -1.23 10.54
N ILE A 129 -3.99 -0.75 11.19
CA ILE A 129 -3.31 0.47 10.75
C ILE A 129 -2.44 0.15 9.53
N SER A 130 -3.03 0.39 8.37
CA SER A 130 -2.45 0.23 7.05
C SER A 130 -1.82 1.56 6.59
N SER A 131 -1.81 1.82 5.28
CA SER A 131 -1.28 3.05 4.69
C SER A 131 -1.89 3.33 3.33
N GLY A 132 -1.89 4.61 2.92
CA GLY A 132 -2.12 5.00 1.53
C GLY A 132 -1.26 4.20 0.54
N ALA A 133 0.00 3.92 0.90
CA ALA A 133 0.92 3.10 0.09
C ALA A 133 0.32 1.72 -0.29
N GLY A 134 -0.37 1.05 0.64
CA GLY A 134 -1.06 -0.22 0.36
C GLY A 134 -2.18 -0.08 -0.67
N THR A 135 -2.95 1.02 -0.61
CA THR A 135 -4.03 1.28 -1.59
C THR A 135 -3.51 1.73 -2.96
N PHE A 136 -2.31 2.32 -3.03
CA PHE A 136 -1.62 2.57 -4.29
C PHE A 136 -1.10 1.28 -4.93
N VAL A 137 -0.49 0.38 -4.15
CA VAL A 137 -0.11 -0.95 -4.63
C VAL A 137 -1.33 -1.73 -5.12
N THR A 138 -2.42 -1.80 -4.36
CA THR A 138 -3.70 -2.40 -4.81
C THR A 138 -4.23 -1.77 -6.11
N GLY A 139 -3.94 -0.49 -6.37
CA GLY A 139 -4.26 0.18 -7.63
C GLY A 139 -3.34 -0.17 -8.82
N GLN A 140 -2.15 -0.70 -8.56
CA GLN A 140 -1.14 -1.08 -9.56
C GLN A 140 -1.14 -2.58 -9.89
N LEU A 141 -1.86 -3.39 -9.11
CA LEU A 141 -2.03 -4.81 -9.39
C LEU A 141 -3.02 -5.04 -10.54
N ASP A 142 -2.63 -5.92 -11.46
CA ASP A 142 -3.46 -6.41 -12.56
C ASP A 142 -4.79 -6.98 -12.01
N PRO A 143 -5.94 -6.75 -12.68
CA PRO A 143 -7.23 -7.24 -12.20
C PRO A 143 -7.28 -8.74 -11.87
N SER A 144 -6.58 -9.59 -12.64
CA SER A 144 -6.49 -11.03 -12.38
C SER A 144 -5.68 -11.36 -11.12
N VAL A 145 -4.64 -10.57 -10.82
CA VAL A 145 -3.81 -10.70 -9.62
C VAL A 145 -4.62 -10.32 -8.38
N ARG A 146 -5.40 -9.24 -8.45
CA ARG A 146 -6.27 -8.79 -7.36
C ARG A 146 -7.35 -9.82 -7.04
N ALA A 147 -8.10 -10.28 -8.04
CA ALA A 147 -9.14 -11.29 -7.87
C ALA A 147 -8.61 -12.59 -7.24
N ARG A 148 -7.38 -12.98 -7.60
CA ARG A 148 -6.70 -14.15 -7.00
C ARG A 148 -6.30 -13.92 -5.54
N LEU A 149 -5.72 -12.77 -5.19
CA LEU A 149 -5.39 -12.43 -3.80
C LEU A 149 -6.64 -12.35 -2.91
N GLU A 150 -7.77 -11.85 -3.46
CA GLU A 150 -9.05 -11.77 -2.75
C GLU A 150 -9.70 -13.12 -2.44
N ALA A 151 -9.28 -14.19 -3.14
CA ALA A 151 -9.77 -15.56 -3.01
C ALA A 151 -8.80 -16.50 -2.25
N MET A 152 -7.69 -15.97 -1.73
CA MET A 152 -6.72 -16.75 -0.94
C MET A 152 -7.11 -16.79 0.54
N ASP A 153 -6.89 -17.95 1.17
CA ASP A 153 -6.81 -18.05 2.63
C ASP A 153 -5.62 -17.24 3.20
N ALA A 154 -5.59 -17.06 4.52
CA ALA A 154 -4.59 -16.23 5.17
C ALA A 154 -3.14 -16.73 4.99
N ALA A 155 -2.91 -18.04 4.82
CA ALA A 155 -1.57 -18.60 4.63
C ALA A 155 -1.08 -18.36 3.19
N ARG A 156 -1.92 -18.68 2.20
CA ARG A 156 -1.64 -18.43 0.77
C ARG A 156 -1.48 -16.94 0.48
N LEU A 157 -2.28 -16.09 1.12
CA LEU A 157 -2.16 -14.64 0.99
C LEU A 157 -0.80 -14.14 1.51
N GLN A 158 -0.36 -14.57 2.69
CA GLN A 158 0.95 -14.20 3.24
C GLN A 158 2.10 -14.67 2.34
N GLU A 159 2.03 -15.90 1.82
CA GLU A 159 3.01 -16.47 0.89
C GLU A 159 3.05 -15.72 -0.45
N ALA A 160 1.89 -15.34 -1.01
CA ALA A 160 1.79 -14.58 -2.25
C ALA A 160 2.30 -13.13 -2.09
N ILE A 161 1.98 -12.48 -0.97
CA ILE A 161 2.48 -11.14 -0.65
C ILE A 161 4.00 -11.16 -0.39
N ALA A 162 4.54 -12.22 0.21
CA ALA A 162 5.98 -12.39 0.38
C ALA A 162 6.71 -12.50 -0.97
N ARG A 163 6.20 -13.33 -1.89
CA ARG A 163 6.75 -13.44 -3.25
C ARG A 163 6.61 -12.14 -4.05
N LEU A 164 5.50 -11.42 -3.90
CA LEU A 164 5.29 -10.11 -4.52
C LEU A 164 6.28 -9.06 -3.98
N ALA A 165 6.52 -9.04 -2.67
CA ALA A 165 7.48 -8.12 -2.05
C ALA A 165 8.93 -8.45 -2.45
N ALA A 166 9.29 -9.72 -2.56
CA ALA A 166 10.60 -10.15 -3.06
C ALA A 166 10.80 -9.78 -4.55
N ALA A 167 9.78 -9.98 -5.38
CA ALA A 167 9.81 -9.56 -6.78
C ALA A 167 9.95 -8.04 -6.92
N ALA A 168 9.21 -7.27 -6.12
CA ALA A 168 9.35 -5.81 -6.07
C ALA A 168 10.77 -5.41 -5.61
N ALA A 169 11.28 -5.97 -4.51
CA ALA A 169 12.63 -5.70 -4.02
C ALA A 169 13.75 -5.95 -5.05
N ALA A 170 13.51 -6.81 -6.05
CA ALA A 170 14.44 -7.11 -7.15
C ALA A 170 14.24 -6.26 -8.42
N SER A 171 13.21 -5.41 -8.49
CA SER A 171 12.93 -4.60 -9.70
C SER A 171 13.88 -3.40 -9.79
N PRO A 172 14.57 -3.19 -10.92
CA PRO A 172 15.54 -2.10 -11.10
C PRO A 172 14.90 -0.73 -11.33
N THR A 173 13.56 -0.64 -11.39
CA THR A 173 12.84 0.60 -11.76
C THR A 173 12.43 1.46 -10.56
N HIS A 174 12.93 1.15 -9.36
CA HIS A 174 12.66 1.92 -8.14
C HIS A 174 13.42 3.25 -8.12
N GLN A 175 12.72 4.31 -7.71
CA GLN A 175 13.32 5.59 -7.34
C GLN A 175 13.85 5.54 -5.89
N PRO A 176 14.81 6.40 -5.51
CA PRO A 176 15.40 6.39 -4.16
C PRO A 176 14.41 6.57 -2.99
N ASP A 177 13.24 7.17 -3.24
CA ASP A 177 12.20 7.43 -2.24
C ASP A 177 11.03 6.44 -2.30
N ASP A 178 11.06 5.46 -3.22
CA ASP A 178 10.01 4.44 -3.31
C ASP A 178 10.08 3.50 -2.10
N THR A 179 8.92 3.08 -1.59
CA THR A 179 8.77 2.21 -0.42
C THR A 179 8.02 0.93 -0.79
N PRO A 180 8.58 0.10 -1.70
CA PRO A 180 7.82 -0.97 -2.34
C PRO A 180 7.48 -2.13 -1.41
N ILE A 181 8.37 -2.46 -0.47
CA ILE A 181 8.18 -3.58 0.45
C ILE A 181 7.16 -3.20 1.51
N TYR A 182 7.27 -1.98 2.04
CA TYR A 182 6.27 -1.38 2.92
C TYR A 182 4.92 -1.28 2.23
N GLY A 183 4.86 -0.75 1.00
CA GLY A 183 3.65 -0.67 0.18
C GLY A 183 2.98 -2.02 -0.01
N VAL A 184 3.74 -3.04 -0.45
CA VAL A 184 3.25 -4.41 -0.62
C VAL A 184 2.82 -5.03 0.72
N SER A 185 3.54 -4.80 1.82
CA SER A 185 3.14 -5.29 3.14
C SER A 185 1.80 -4.71 3.60
N LYS A 186 1.55 -3.42 3.33
CA LYS A 186 0.28 -2.75 3.65
C LYS A 186 -0.84 -3.10 2.67
N ALA A 187 -0.54 -3.45 1.42
CA ALA A 187 -1.50 -4.07 0.51
C ALA A 187 -1.91 -5.48 0.98
N GLY A 188 -0.96 -6.28 1.47
CA GLY A 188 -1.27 -7.57 2.09
C GLY A 188 -2.17 -7.42 3.32
N LEU A 189 -1.88 -6.44 4.19
CA LEU A 189 -2.72 -6.12 5.34
C LEU A 189 -4.14 -5.68 4.92
N ASN A 190 -4.27 -4.98 3.78
CA ASN A 190 -5.57 -4.61 3.22
C ASN A 190 -6.38 -5.85 2.79
N TYR A 191 -5.78 -6.74 2.01
CA TYR A 191 -6.43 -8.00 1.61
C TYR A 191 -6.77 -8.88 2.82
N TYR A 192 -5.88 -8.97 3.81
CA TYR A 192 -6.15 -9.70 5.05
C TYR A 192 -7.35 -9.12 5.80
N THR A 193 -7.47 -7.79 5.86
CA THR A 193 -8.64 -7.13 6.46
C THR A 193 -9.95 -7.50 5.76
N GLN A 194 -9.95 -7.61 4.43
CA GLN A 194 -11.13 -8.05 3.65
C GLN A 194 -11.43 -9.54 3.82
N LEU A 195 -10.40 -10.39 3.95
CA LEU A 195 -10.56 -11.82 4.24
C LEU A 195 -11.16 -12.01 5.63
N GLU A 196 -10.55 -11.42 6.65
CA GLU A 196 -10.95 -11.51 8.05
C GLU A 196 -12.38 -10.98 8.27
N ALA A 197 -12.77 -9.89 7.60
CA ALA A 197 -14.15 -9.38 7.58
C ALA A 197 -15.17 -10.36 6.98
N ARG A 198 -14.78 -11.14 5.97
CA ARG A 198 -15.64 -12.12 5.29
C ARG A 198 -15.76 -13.42 6.07
N GLU A 199 -14.67 -13.89 6.67
CA GLU A 199 -14.66 -15.11 7.48
C GLU A 199 -15.28 -14.92 8.88
N ASN A 200 -15.25 -13.71 9.43
CA ASN A 200 -15.71 -13.42 10.80
C ASN A 200 -16.81 -12.34 10.83
N PRO A 201 -18.00 -12.58 10.23
CA PRO A 201 -19.07 -11.57 10.12
C PRO A 201 -19.69 -11.14 11.45
N ARG A 202 -19.38 -11.82 12.57
CA ARG A 202 -19.72 -11.38 13.93
C ARG A 202 -18.91 -10.15 14.38
N LEU A 203 -17.79 -9.86 13.71
CA LEU A 203 -16.88 -8.74 14.00
C LEU A 203 -16.94 -7.68 12.90
N ARG A 204 -16.62 -6.44 13.29
CA ARG A 204 -16.30 -5.37 12.35
C ARG A 204 -14.79 -5.35 12.18
N VAL A 205 -14.31 -5.40 10.94
CA VAL A 205 -12.88 -5.48 10.63
C VAL A 205 -12.57 -4.44 9.57
N VAL A 206 -11.73 -3.47 9.90
CA VAL A 206 -11.47 -2.29 9.08
C VAL A 206 -9.98 -1.99 8.99
N ALA A 207 -9.58 -1.37 7.89
CA ALA A 207 -8.24 -0.84 7.71
C ALA A 207 -8.30 0.69 7.70
N CYS A 208 -7.22 1.35 8.10
CA CYS A 208 -7.11 2.80 7.93
C CYS A 208 -5.70 3.24 7.53
N SER A 209 -5.59 4.46 7.03
CA SER A 209 -4.31 5.16 6.88
C SER A 209 -4.31 6.38 7.80
N PRO A 210 -3.39 6.49 8.77
CA PRO A 210 -3.26 7.69 9.61
C PRO A 210 -2.74 8.89 8.80
N GLY A 211 -2.19 8.65 7.61
CA GLY A 211 -1.64 9.69 6.75
C GLY A 211 -0.13 9.83 6.92
N PHE A 212 0.41 10.96 6.48
CA PHE A 212 1.84 11.26 6.59
C PHE A 212 2.09 12.10 7.84
N CYS A 213 2.57 11.46 8.91
CA CYS A 213 2.74 12.06 10.23
C CYS A 213 4.19 12.05 10.72
N ARG A 214 4.61 13.12 11.42
CA ARG A 214 5.89 13.26 12.13
C ARG A 214 5.96 12.20 13.23
N THR A 215 6.54 11.06 12.89
CA THR A 215 6.76 9.94 13.80
C THR A 215 8.06 9.24 13.39
N ALA A 216 8.68 8.50 14.32
CA ALA A 216 9.95 7.81 14.06
C ALA A 216 9.92 6.82 12.89
N ILE A 217 8.74 6.40 12.40
CA ILE A 217 8.62 5.53 11.22
C ILE A 217 8.97 6.26 9.91
N ALA A 218 8.69 7.56 9.81
CA ALA A 218 9.10 8.40 8.68
C ALA A 218 10.62 8.60 8.67
N GLY A 219 11.25 8.67 9.84
CA GLY A 219 12.68 8.99 9.99
C GLY A 219 12.94 10.49 10.05
N ALA A 220 14.15 10.87 10.46
CA ALA A 220 14.57 12.28 10.47
C ALA A 220 14.80 12.81 9.05
N ASP A 221 15.29 11.95 8.15
CA ASP A 221 15.72 12.28 6.79
C ASP A 221 14.63 12.11 5.71
N ALA A 222 13.35 12.06 6.09
CA ALA A 222 12.26 11.90 5.12
C ALA A 222 12.14 13.14 4.23
N ASP A 223 11.94 12.93 2.91
CA ASP A 223 11.72 14.01 1.95
C ASP A 223 10.37 14.70 2.20
N TYR A 224 10.41 15.78 2.99
CA TYR A 224 9.25 16.62 3.27
C TYR A 224 8.93 17.61 2.13
N SER A 225 9.75 17.70 1.06
CA SER A 225 9.56 18.67 -0.03
C SER A 225 8.26 18.47 -0.80
N ARG A 226 7.76 17.22 -0.88
CA ARG A 226 6.54 16.86 -1.61
C ARG A 226 5.27 16.94 -0.77
N ARG A 227 5.39 16.85 0.56
CA ARG A 227 4.26 16.86 1.49
C ARG A 227 4.74 17.17 2.91
N GLU A 228 4.21 18.22 3.52
CA GLU A 228 4.50 18.49 4.93
C GLU A 228 3.92 17.38 5.83
N PRO A 229 4.72 16.79 6.75
CA PRO A 229 4.24 15.80 7.69
C PRO A 229 3.44 16.45 8.82
N LYS A 230 2.34 15.81 9.20
CA LYS A 230 1.41 16.30 10.23
C LYS A 230 1.78 15.83 11.63
N GLU A 231 1.21 16.46 12.64
CA GLU A 231 1.28 15.95 14.01
C GLU A 231 0.69 14.54 14.15
N ALA A 232 1.25 13.73 15.06
CA ALA A 232 0.79 12.37 15.32
C ALA A 232 -0.70 12.32 15.76
N ALA A 233 -1.17 13.36 16.46
CA ALA A 233 -2.57 13.52 16.84
C ALA A 233 -3.54 13.56 15.64
N LEU A 234 -3.15 14.19 14.53
CA LEU A 234 -3.97 14.23 13.31
C LEU A 234 -4.02 12.87 12.60
N GLY A 235 -3.03 12.01 12.82
CA GLY A 235 -3.05 10.63 12.33
C GLY A 235 -3.78 9.65 13.24
N ALA A 236 -3.74 9.88 14.56
CA ALA A 236 -4.52 9.14 15.53
C ALA A 236 -6.04 9.41 15.41
N ASP A 237 -6.45 10.60 14.96
CA ASP A 237 -7.85 11.02 14.83
C ASP A 237 -8.73 10.00 14.08
N VAL A 238 -8.28 9.45 12.95
CA VAL A 238 -9.06 8.42 12.23
C VAL A 238 -9.21 7.13 13.07
N VAL A 239 -8.19 6.73 13.81
CA VAL A 239 -8.22 5.53 14.66
C VAL A 239 -9.15 5.74 15.86
N VAL A 240 -9.04 6.89 16.53
CA VAL A 240 -9.89 7.27 17.67
C VAL A 240 -11.35 7.37 17.23
N LYS A 241 -11.63 7.96 16.06
CA LYS A 241 -12.99 7.99 15.50
C LYS A 241 -13.53 6.60 15.19
N LEU A 242 -12.73 5.70 14.61
CA LEU A 242 -13.15 4.31 14.38
C LEU A 242 -13.51 3.60 15.69
N LEU A 243 -12.80 3.88 16.78
CA LEU A 243 -13.02 3.26 18.09
C LEU A 243 -14.20 3.85 18.88
N LEU A 244 -14.41 5.17 18.82
CA LEU A 244 -15.40 5.89 19.64
C LEU A 244 -16.66 6.33 18.89
N GLY A 245 -16.61 6.39 17.56
CA GLY A 245 -17.72 6.79 16.69
C GLY A 245 -18.60 5.62 16.28
N ASP A 246 -19.78 5.94 15.72
CA ASP A 246 -20.64 4.92 15.13
C ASP A 246 -20.16 4.54 13.72
N LEU A 247 -19.89 3.25 13.56
CA LEU A 247 -19.56 2.60 12.27
C LEU A 247 -20.76 1.85 11.68
N GLY A 248 -21.89 1.80 12.40
CA GLY A 248 -22.99 0.91 12.08
C GLY A 248 -22.50 -0.53 11.92
N ARG A 249 -22.89 -1.15 10.79
CA ARG A 249 -22.49 -2.50 10.37
C ARG A 249 -21.28 -2.52 9.43
N ASP A 250 -20.54 -1.43 9.31
CA ASP A 250 -19.47 -1.32 8.31
C ASP A 250 -18.26 -2.21 8.69
N SER A 251 -17.85 -3.04 7.73
CA SER A 251 -16.78 -4.05 7.86
C SER A 251 -16.22 -4.31 6.47
N GLY A 252 -14.97 -4.77 6.39
CA GLY A 252 -14.26 -4.95 5.12
C GLY A 252 -14.04 -3.63 4.37
N ARG A 253 -13.81 -2.52 5.08
CA ARG A 253 -13.58 -1.18 4.51
C ARG A 253 -12.23 -0.56 4.87
N PHE A 254 -11.83 0.43 4.08
CA PHE A 254 -10.66 1.28 4.32
C PHE A 254 -11.05 2.73 4.57
N TYR A 255 -10.46 3.35 5.59
CA TYR A 255 -10.65 4.76 5.92
C TYR A 255 -9.35 5.53 5.72
N LYS A 256 -9.43 6.62 4.95
CA LYS A 256 -8.31 7.54 4.73
C LYS A 256 -8.16 8.48 5.92
N GLU A 257 -7.00 9.13 6.00
CA GLU A 257 -6.70 10.13 7.02
C GLU A 257 -7.77 11.25 7.08
N CYS A 258 -8.27 11.54 8.28
CA CYS A 258 -9.17 12.66 8.58
C CYS A 258 -8.39 14.00 8.55
N SER A 259 -7.81 14.31 7.38
CA SER A 259 -6.77 15.31 7.17
C SER A 259 -7.10 16.72 7.64
N LYS A 260 -8.39 17.07 7.63
CA LYS A 260 -8.90 18.34 8.15
C LYS A 260 -9.62 18.02 9.46
N PRO A 261 -9.31 18.71 10.57
CA PRO A 261 -10.11 18.62 11.80
C PRO A 261 -11.61 18.74 11.49
N GLY A 262 -12.43 17.89 12.09
CA GLY A 262 -13.86 17.79 11.80
C GLY A 262 -14.27 16.91 10.62
N THR A 263 -13.33 16.31 9.86
CA THR A 263 -13.70 15.32 8.80
C THR A 263 -14.43 14.12 9.43
N SER A 264 -15.62 13.79 8.94
CA SER A 264 -16.41 12.64 9.42
C SER A 264 -15.84 11.30 8.94
N LEU A 265 -16.20 10.20 9.62
CA LEU A 265 -15.82 8.84 9.20
C LEU A 265 -16.39 8.50 7.81
N GLU A 266 -17.61 8.94 7.51
CA GLU A 266 -18.24 8.75 6.20
C GLU A 266 -17.43 9.45 5.08
N ALA A 267 -16.95 10.67 5.33
CA ALA A 267 -16.08 11.39 4.39
C ALA A 267 -14.67 10.77 4.27
N ALA A 268 -14.19 10.12 5.32
CA ALA A 268 -12.92 9.39 5.33
C ALA A 268 -12.99 8.01 4.65
N ARG A 269 -14.17 7.39 4.60
CA ARG A 269 -14.41 6.06 4.01
C ARG A 269 -14.04 6.05 2.52
N SER A 270 -13.27 5.05 2.10
CA SER A 270 -12.98 4.83 0.68
C SER A 270 -14.26 4.46 -0.08
N LYS A 271 -14.51 5.17 -1.19
CA LYS A 271 -15.66 4.95 -2.07
C LYS A 271 -15.38 4.02 -3.26
N GLN A 272 -14.16 3.47 -3.37
CA GLN A 272 -13.75 2.54 -4.43
C GLN A 272 -13.45 1.15 -3.85
N GLU A 273 -13.96 0.12 -4.54
CA GLU A 273 -13.76 -1.30 -4.23
C GLU A 273 -13.20 -2.07 -5.45
N PRO A 274 -12.21 -2.98 -5.26
CA PRO A 274 -11.34 -3.09 -4.08
C PRO A 274 -10.63 -1.75 -3.80
N TRP A 275 -9.97 -1.58 -2.65
CA TRP A 275 -9.50 -0.26 -2.18
C TRP A 275 -8.32 0.28 -2.98
N VAL A 276 -8.64 0.72 -4.19
CA VAL A 276 -7.76 1.36 -5.14
C VAL A 276 -7.69 2.83 -4.79
N ALA A 277 -6.49 3.37 -4.74
CA ALA A 277 -6.27 4.79 -4.88
C ALA A 277 -5.52 5.02 -6.20
N SER A 278 -6.12 5.78 -7.13
CA SER A 278 -5.38 6.23 -8.31
C SER A 278 -4.35 7.27 -7.88
N PHE A 279 -3.07 7.01 -8.19
CA PHE A 279 -2.01 8.00 -8.10
C PHE A 279 -1.14 7.92 -9.34
N ALA A 280 -1.14 8.98 -10.14
CA ALA A 280 -0.50 8.99 -11.46
C ALA A 280 1.03 9.21 -11.42
N LYS A 281 1.68 9.07 -10.26
CA LYS A 281 3.03 9.65 -10.00
C LYS A 281 3.99 8.86 -9.08
N GLY A 282 3.73 7.59 -8.75
CA GLY A 282 4.66 6.79 -7.93
C GLY A 282 4.55 5.29 -8.25
N ASN A 283 5.67 4.57 -8.28
CA ASN A 283 5.71 3.17 -8.72
C ASN A 283 5.87 2.23 -7.50
N PHE A 284 4.83 2.18 -6.66
CA PHE A 284 4.86 1.48 -5.37
C PHE A 284 4.98 -0.04 -5.45
N CYS A 285 4.72 -0.65 -6.63
CA CYS A 285 4.92 -2.08 -6.85
C CYS A 285 6.04 -2.36 -7.87
N ALA A 286 6.19 -1.51 -8.90
CA ALA A 286 7.26 -1.60 -9.91
C ALA A 286 7.38 -2.94 -10.65
N LEU A 287 6.26 -3.65 -10.82
CA LEU A 287 6.16 -4.92 -11.53
C LEU A 287 5.14 -4.85 -12.66
N THR A 288 5.52 -5.38 -13.83
CA THR A 288 4.60 -5.63 -14.94
C THR A 288 3.54 -6.69 -14.57
N PRO A 289 2.37 -6.72 -15.22
CA PRO A 289 1.36 -7.75 -15.00
C PRO A 289 1.87 -9.19 -15.08
N ALA A 290 2.84 -9.48 -15.96
CA ALA A 290 3.45 -10.80 -16.08
C ALA A 290 4.32 -11.15 -14.86
N GLN A 291 5.11 -10.21 -14.34
CA GLN A 291 5.89 -10.40 -13.13
C GLN A 291 4.99 -10.55 -11.89
N GLN A 292 3.91 -9.77 -11.80
CA GLN A 292 2.92 -9.86 -10.71
C GLN A 292 2.26 -11.23 -10.68
N ARG A 293 1.78 -11.75 -11.83
CA ARG A 293 1.22 -13.10 -11.95
C ARG A 293 2.24 -14.15 -11.49
N LYS A 294 3.44 -14.17 -12.10
CA LYS A 294 4.53 -15.08 -11.73
C LYS A 294 4.83 -15.09 -10.23
N ALA A 295 4.81 -13.92 -9.57
CA ALA A 295 5.03 -13.83 -8.14
C ALA A 295 3.93 -14.53 -7.32
N ILE A 296 2.65 -14.30 -7.64
CA ILE A 296 1.53 -14.92 -6.91
C ILE A 296 1.25 -16.38 -7.30
N ASP A 297 1.66 -16.80 -8.50
CA ASP A 297 1.67 -18.20 -8.95
C ASP A 297 2.69 -19.01 -8.15
N GLY A 298 3.93 -18.54 -8.06
CA GLY A 298 5.03 -19.24 -7.38
C GLY A 298 5.71 -20.27 -8.29
N PRO A 299 6.53 -21.18 -7.73
CA PRO A 299 6.95 -22.35 -8.50
C PRO A 299 5.70 -23.17 -8.86
N GLU A 300 5.61 -23.65 -10.11
CA GLU A 300 4.60 -24.64 -10.47
C GLU A 300 4.66 -25.79 -9.46
N ALA A 301 3.51 -26.12 -8.86
CA ALA A 301 3.42 -27.32 -8.05
C ALA A 301 3.73 -28.50 -8.96
N ALA A 302 4.88 -29.15 -8.71
CA ALA A 302 5.27 -30.35 -9.45
C ALA A 302 4.07 -31.32 -9.46
N PRO A 303 3.64 -31.82 -10.64
CA PRO A 303 2.42 -32.61 -10.73
C PRO A 303 2.55 -33.81 -9.80
N GLN A 304 1.62 -33.93 -8.85
CA GLN A 304 1.58 -35.08 -7.95
C GLN A 304 1.42 -36.32 -8.81
N ALA A 305 2.42 -37.20 -8.77
CA ALA A 305 2.45 -38.41 -9.57
C ALA A 305 1.36 -39.38 -9.10
N THR A 306 0.18 -39.31 -9.72
CA THR A 306 -0.87 -40.31 -9.55
C THR A 306 -0.45 -41.59 -10.28
N SER A 307 -0.21 -42.64 -9.51
CA SER A 307 0.21 -43.94 -10.02
C SER A 307 -0.95 -44.69 -10.70
N THR A 308 -0.88 -44.87 -12.02
CA THR A 308 -1.62 -45.92 -12.72
C THR A 308 -0.71 -46.63 -13.73
N SER A 309 -0.83 -47.96 -13.81
CA SER A 309 0.04 -48.80 -14.63
C SER A 309 -0.59 -49.15 -15.97
N SER A 310 0.19 -49.14 -17.05
CA SER A 310 0.16 -50.18 -18.11
C SER A 310 1.33 -50.00 -19.09
N ALA A 311 1.64 -51.06 -19.84
CA ALA A 311 2.93 -51.27 -20.53
C ALA A 311 2.82 -51.08 -22.08
N PRO A 312 3.91 -51.20 -22.87
CA PRO A 312 4.16 -50.38 -24.08
C PRO A 312 3.86 -51.10 -25.42
N PRO A 313 3.95 -50.40 -26.57
CA PRO A 313 5.22 -50.28 -27.32
C PRO A 313 5.54 -48.79 -27.70
N ALA A 314 6.52 -48.36 -28.51
CA ALA A 314 7.44 -49.02 -29.45
C ALA A 314 8.81 -48.26 -29.55
N LYS A 315 9.51 -48.34 -30.70
CA LYS A 315 10.72 -47.53 -31.05
C LYS A 315 10.61 -46.91 -32.45
N ARG A 316 11.03 -45.64 -32.61
CA ARG A 316 11.67 -45.03 -33.79
C ARG A 316 12.22 -43.66 -33.36
N ALA A 317 13.53 -43.41 -33.33
CA ALA A 317 14.49 -43.20 -34.44
C ALA A 317 14.78 -41.68 -34.62
N LYS A 318 16.07 -41.32 -34.64
CA LYS A 318 16.56 -39.92 -34.72
C LYS A 318 16.30 -39.29 -36.10
N ALA A 319 16.09 -37.98 -36.12
CA ALA A 319 16.45 -37.09 -37.23
C ALA A 319 16.95 -35.75 -36.68
N SER A 320 17.91 -35.14 -37.35
CA SER A 320 18.55 -33.85 -37.05
C SER A 320 18.17 -32.80 -38.11
N HIS A 321 18.69 -31.56 -37.96
CA HIS A 321 18.45 -30.37 -38.80
C HIS A 321 17.08 -29.69 -38.56
N GLU A 322 16.93 -28.36 -38.68
CA GLU A 322 17.88 -27.28 -39.00
C GLU A 322 17.41 -25.94 -38.36
N ALA A 323 18.29 -24.93 -38.32
CA ALA A 323 17.90 -23.59 -37.88
C ALA A 323 17.27 -22.79 -39.05
N PRO A 324 16.16 -22.05 -38.84
CA PRO A 324 15.56 -21.21 -39.89
C PRO A 324 16.41 -19.95 -40.15
N PRO A 325 16.53 -19.49 -41.42
CA PRO A 325 17.31 -18.32 -41.78
C PRO A 325 16.63 -16.99 -41.40
N ALA A 326 17.44 -15.94 -41.26
CA ALA A 326 16.98 -14.60 -40.92
C ALA A 326 16.21 -13.93 -42.08
N ALA A 327 15.13 -13.22 -41.75
CA ALA A 327 14.39 -12.39 -42.69
C ALA A 327 15.07 -11.01 -42.89
N PRO A 328 14.97 -10.39 -44.08
CA PRO A 328 15.64 -9.12 -44.38
C PRO A 328 14.99 -7.92 -43.69
N ALA A 329 15.81 -6.91 -43.37
CA ALA A 329 15.35 -5.68 -42.74
C ALA A 329 14.52 -4.82 -43.71
N ALA A 330 13.22 -4.68 -43.42
CA ALA A 330 12.38 -3.67 -44.05
C ALA A 330 12.55 -2.32 -43.34
N ALA A 331 12.75 -1.24 -44.10
CA ALA A 331 12.86 0.10 -43.55
C ALA A 331 11.51 0.53 -42.95
N ALA A 332 11.48 0.76 -41.64
CA ALA A 332 10.29 1.22 -40.94
C ALA A 332 9.98 2.68 -41.30
N ALA A 333 8.78 2.94 -41.82
CA ALA A 333 8.27 4.30 -41.90
C ALA A 333 8.11 4.85 -40.46
N ALA A 334 8.66 6.03 -40.19
CA ALA A 334 8.59 6.63 -38.86
C ALA A 334 7.12 6.94 -38.52
N ALA A 335 6.61 6.28 -37.47
CA ALA A 335 5.22 6.46 -37.06
C ALA A 335 4.98 7.89 -36.54
N ALA A 336 3.92 8.53 -37.03
CA ALA A 336 3.59 9.91 -36.69
C ALA A 336 3.36 10.06 -35.17
N ALA A 337 4.12 10.96 -34.54
CA ALA A 337 3.93 11.34 -33.16
C ALA A 337 2.90 12.47 -33.06
N SER A 338 2.10 12.46 -32.00
CA SER A 338 1.15 13.52 -31.69
C SER A 338 1.49 14.23 -30.38
N TRP A 339 1.40 15.55 -30.36
CA TRP A 339 1.64 16.36 -29.17
C TRP A 339 0.35 16.69 -28.45
N GLN A 340 0.33 16.48 -27.14
CA GLN A 340 -0.87 16.62 -26.30
C GLN A 340 -0.62 17.55 -25.11
N VAL A 341 -1.65 18.31 -24.73
CA VAL A 341 -1.68 19.22 -23.58
C VAL A 341 -2.76 18.81 -22.58
N PHE A 342 -2.47 18.98 -21.29
CA PHE A 342 -3.40 18.65 -20.21
C PHE A 342 -4.42 19.76 -19.96
N LEU A 343 -5.67 19.53 -20.38
CA LEU A 343 -6.81 20.46 -20.28
C LEU A 343 -7.96 19.78 -19.51
N GLY A 344 -8.43 20.40 -18.43
CA GLY A 344 -9.67 19.99 -17.74
C GLY A 344 -9.68 18.55 -17.23
N GLY A 345 -8.54 18.04 -16.74
CA GLY A 345 -8.42 16.66 -16.25
C GLY A 345 -8.08 15.60 -17.31
N SER A 346 -7.92 16.00 -18.57
CA SER A 346 -7.65 15.10 -19.71
C SER A 346 -6.49 15.60 -20.56
N PHE A 347 -5.75 14.70 -21.24
CA PHE A 347 -4.86 15.12 -22.32
C PHE A 347 -5.66 15.30 -23.61
N ARG A 348 -5.40 16.37 -24.34
CA ARG A 348 -5.97 16.65 -25.67
C ARG A 348 -4.85 16.94 -26.66
N PRO A 349 -4.93 16.46 -27.91
CA PRO A 349 -3.96 16.83 -28.94
C PRO A 349 -3.99 18.34 -29.20
N TYR A 350 -2.85 18.90 -29.61
CA TYR A 350 -2.84 20.23 -30.21
C TYR A 350 -3.51 20.21 -31.60
N GLU A 351 -4.02 21.36 -32.03
CA GLU A 351 -4.54 21.56 -33.38
C GLU A 351 -3.35 21.75 -34.35
N GLU A 352 -3.46 21.37 -35.62
CA GLU A 352 -2.48 21.82 -36.62
C GLU A 352 -2.66 23.32 -36.91
N PRO A 353 -1.59 24.09 -37.19
CA PRO A 353 -0.20 23.67 -37.45
C PRO A 353 0.67 23.56 -36.18
N VAL A 354 0.08 23.67 -34.98
CA VAL A 354 0.85 23.73 -33.73
C VAL A 354 1.57 22.41 -33.46
N GLN A 355 0.99 21.25 -33.80
CA GLN A 355 1.70 19.97 -33.68
C GLN A 355 2.96 19.92 -34.55
N ALA A 356 2.88 20.31 -35.83
CA ALA A 356 4.03 20.36 -36.72
C ALA A 356 5.16 21.27 -36.20
N THR A 357 4.83 22.45 -35.65
CA THR A 357 5.82 23.37 -35.06
C THR A 357 6.52 22.78 -33.84
N ILE A 358 5.78 22.11 -32.95
CA ILE A 358 6.34 21.49 -31.75
C ILE A 358 7.22 20.30 -32.11
N GLU A 359 6.78 19.48 -33.07
CA GLU A 359 7.52 18.30 -33.52
C GLU A 359 8.83 18.69 -34.21
N ALA A 360 8.85 19.74 -35.03
CA ALA A 360 10.07 20.24 -35.68
C ALA A 360 11.12 20.74 -34.68
N ALA A 361 10.70 21.50 -33.66
CA ALA A 361 11.61 21.99 -32.61
C ALA A 361 12.14 20.84 -31.72
N TRP A 362 11.28 19.88 -31.37
CA TRP A 362 11.70 18.67 -30.64
C TRP A 362 12.70 17.83 -31.44
N GLN A 363 12.48 17.63 -32.74
CA GLN A 363 13.42 16.92 -33.61
C GLN A 363 14.76 17.67 -33.78
N SER A 364 14.74 19.00 -33.67
CA SER A 364 15.94 19.86 -33.65
C SER A 364 16.67 19.86 -32.30
N ALA A 365 16.13 19.16 -31.30
CA ALA A 365 16.60 19.12 -29.91
C ALA A 365 16.62 20.51 -29.22
N ASP A 366 15.70 21.40 -29.61
CA ASP A 366 15.51 22.68 -28.92
C ASP A 366 15.08 22.45 -27.46
N ALA A 367 15.48 23.34 -26.55
CA ALA A 367 15.07 23.27 -25.15
C ALA A 367 13.61 23.72 -24.93
N ALA A 368 13.13 24.63 -25.79
CA ALA A 368 11.76 25.14 -25.78
C ALA A 368 11.36 25.67 -27.16
N VAL A 369 10.05 25.76 -27.41
CA VAL A 369 9.47 26.33 -28.65
C VAL A 369 8.35 27.31 -28.34
N GLU A 370 8.25 28.37 -29.14
CA GLU A 370 7.12 29.31 -29.06
C GLU A 370 6.04 28.96 -30.07
N VAL A 371 4.78 28.93 -29.63
CA VAL A 371 3.63 28.66 -30.48
C VAL A 371 2.48 29.61 -30.16
N THR A 372 1.71 29.96 -31.19
CA THR A 372 0.47 30.73 -31.05
C THR A 372 -0.72 29.80 -31.03
N ILE A 373 -1.44 29.74 -29.90
CA ILE A 373 -2.66 28.94 -29.75
C ILE A 373 -3.83 29.90 -29.56
N ARG A 374 -4.78 29.87 -30.49
CA ARG A 374 -6.01 30.68 -30.46
C ARG A 374 -5.73 32.17 -30.21
N GLY A 375 -4.71 32.71 -30.89
CA GLY A 375 -4.32 34.12 -30.80
C GLY A 375 -3.53 34.51 -29.54
N GLN A 376 -3.02 33.55 -28.76
CA GLN A 376 -2.18 33.81 -27.58
C GLN A 376 -0.84 33.08 -27.70
N ALA A 377 0.25 33.75 -27.33
CA ALA A 377 1.60 33.21 -27.39
C ALA A 377 1.94 32.36 -26.14
N TYR A 378 2.44 31.16 -26.38
CA TYR A 378 2.87 30.21 -25.35
C TYR A 378 4.29 29.73 -25.63
N VAL A 379 5.06 29.51 -24.56
CA VAL A 379 6.32 28.76 -24.59
C VAL A 379 6.01 27.32 -24.18
N LEU A 380 6.45 26.34 -24.95
CA LEU A 380 6.52 24.94 -24.54
C LEU A 380 7.96 24.63 -24.18
N ASP A 381 8.20 24.36 -22.91
CA ASP A 381 9.46 23.89 -22.37
C ASP A 381 9.48 22.36 -22.41
N PHE A 382 10.44 21.82 -23.15
CA PHE A 382 10.57 20.38 -23.38
C PHE A 382 11.24 19.68 -22.19
N ALA A 383 12.20 20.34 -21.54
CA ALA A 383 12.90 19.81 -20.36
C ALA A 383 11.98 19.71 -19.13
N GLU A 384 11.14 20.73 -18.89
CA GLU A 384 10.12 20.70 -17.85
C GLU A 384 8.84 19.96 -18.26
N SER A 385 8.66 19.64 -19.55
CA SER A 385 7.41 19.14 -20.14
C SER A 385 6.20 20.02 -19.80
N ARG A 386 6.35 21.35 -19.94
CA ARG A 386 5.33 22.36 -19.60
C ARG A 386 5.12 23.41 -20.68
N GLN A 387 3.86 23.69 -20.96
CA GLN A 387 3.42 24.91 -21.64
C GLN A 387 3.18 26.04 -20.63
N ARG A 388 3.61 27.26 -20.94
CA ARG A 388 3.42 28.50 -20.15
C ARG A 388 2.94 29.65 -21.06
N GLN A 389 1.90 30.40 -20.66
CA GLN A 389 1.46 31.58 -21.42
C GLN A 389 2.43 32.74 -21.18
N LYS A 390 2.89 33.43 -22.24
CA LYS A 390 3.88 34.52 -22.09
C LYS A 390 3.37 35.69 -21.24
N SER A 391 2.08 36.01 -21.34
CA SER A 391 1.44 37.13 -20.63
C SER A 391 0.88 36.77 -19.25
N ASP A 392 0.85 35.49 -18.87
CA ASP A 392 0.29 35.03 -17.59
C ASP A 392 1.00 33.74 -17.12
N PRO A 393 2.02 33.83 -16.25
CA PRO A 393 2.77 32.68 -15.78
C PRO A 393 1.96 31.72 -14.89
N SER A 394 0.78 32.15 -14.38
CA SER A 394 -0.12 31.26 -13.63
C SER A 394 -0.75 30.19 -14.54
N ARG A 395 -0.86 30.47 -15.84
CA ARG A 395 -1.42 29.57 -16.85
C ARG A 395 -0.35 28.63 -17.41
N SER A 396 0.13 27.74 -16.54
CA SER A 396 0.98 26.61 -16.93
C SER A 396 0.20 25.30 -17.06
N ARG A 397 0.56 24.46 -18.04
CA ARG A 397 -0.08 23.17 -18.32
C ARG A 397 0.96 22.12 -18.71
N ALA A 398 0.75 20.86 -18.32
CA ALA A 398 1.64 19.78 -18.74
C ALA A 398 1.45 19.44 -20.23
N ILE A 399 2.55 19.12 -20.91
CA ILE A 399 2.57 18.63 -22.29
C ILE A 399 3.20 17.24 -22.35
N LYS A 400 2.90 16.47 -23.40
CA LYS A 400 3.58 15.21 -23.71
C LYS A 400 3.56 14.91 -25.21
N ARG A 401 4.58 14.21 -25.68
CA ARG A 401 4.60 13.57 -27.01
C ARG A 401 4.07 12.14 -26.88
N VAL A 402 3.20 11.73 -27.79
CA VAL A 402 2.67 10.35 -27.88
C VAL A 402 3.04 9.81 -29.25
N VAL A 403 3.93 8.82 -29.29
CA VAL A 403 4.25 8.09 -30.52
C VAL A 403 3.18 7.01 -30.71
N SER A 404 2.50 7.00 -31.84
CA SER A 404 1.64 5.87 -32.20
C SER A 404 2.55 4.69 -32.54
N LEU A 405 2.44 3.58 -31.83
CA LEU A 405 3.06 2.33 -32.25
C LEU A 405 2.09 1.65 -33.23
N SER A 406 2.51 1.56 -34.49
CA SER A 406 1.84 0.81 -35.57
C SER A 406 2.20 -0.67 -35.51
#